data_AF-A0A3B8Y586-F1
#
_entry.id   AF-A0A3B8Y586-F1
#
_cell.length_a   1.000
_cell.length_b   1.000
_cell.length_c   1.000
_cell.angle_alpha   90.00
_cell.angle_beta   90.00
_cell.angle_gamma   90.00
#
_symmetry.space_group_name_H-M   'P 1'
#
loop_
_entity.id
_entity.type
_entity.pdbx_description
1 polymer ?
#
loop_
_entity_poly.entity_id
_entity_poly.type
_entity_poly.pdbx_seq_one_letter_code
_entity_poly.pdbx_strand_id
1 'polypeptide(L)'
;NKLPQEFKPQTQIIVLEPMLATGSSIMVAMEEITKRGGDPALMRIISVVAAPPALQKLSQAYPSLNIYTAIIDEGINSKGYIVPGLGDAGDRSFGT
;
A
#
# COMPACT_ATOMS: atom_id res chain seq x y z
N ASN A 1 -12.75 0.78 -10.41
CA ASN A 1 -12.69 -0.03 -9.17
C ASN A 1 -14.10 -0.29 -8.66
N LYS A 2 -14.39 -1.50 -8.16
CA LYS A 2 -15.72 -1.89 -7.63
C LYS A 2 -15.87 -1.54 -6.13
N LEU A 3 -15.38 -0.38 -5.71
CA LEU A 3 -15.53 0.10 -4.34
C LEU A 3 -16.97 0.61 -4.11
N PRO A 4 -17.46 0.65 -2.86
CA PRO A 4 -18.67 1.38 -2.51
C PRO A 4 -18.63 2.82 -3.03
N GLN A 5 -19.78 3.42 -3.35
CA GLN A 5 -19.84 4.84 -3.75
C GLN A 5 -19.27 5.75 -2.66
N GLU A 6 -19.56 5.42 -1.40
CA GLU A 6 -19.08 6.11 -0.21
C GLU A 6 -18.78 5.09 0.92
N PHE A 7 -17.86 5.44 1.80
CA PHE A 7 -17.61 4.73 3.04
C PHE A 7 -18.39 5.40 4.17
N LYS A 8 -19.12 4.61 4.95
CA LYS A 8 -19.86 5.13 6.10
C LYS A 8 -18.90 5.55 7.21
N PRO A 9 -19.29 6.49 8.10
CA PRO A 9 -18.52 6.79 9.30
C PRO A 9 -18.18 5.51 10.08
N GLN A 10 -16.99 5.46 10.66
CA GLN A 10 -16.48 4.32 11.43
C GLN A 10 -16.22 3.03 10.62
N THR A 11 -16.25 3.07 9.28
CA THR A 11 -15.88 1.91 8.47
C THR A 11 -14.39 1.60 8.62
N GLN A 12 -14.08 0.37 9.02
CA GLN A 12 -12.70 -0.14 9.03
C GLN A 12 -12.33 -0.65 7.64
N ILE A 13 -11.15 -0.28 7.14
CA ILE A 13 -10.71 -0.60 5.79
C ILE A 13 -9.35 -1.30 5.86
N ILE A 14 -9.24 -2.43 5.19
CA ILE A 14 -7.99 -3.18 5.04
C ILE A 14 -7.63 -3.15 3.56
N VAL A 15 -6.45 -2.61 3.25
CA VAL A 15 -5.88 -2.62 1.91
C VAL A 15 -4.82 -3.71 1.85
N LEU A 16 -4.99 -4.64 0.92
CA LEU A 16 -4.04 -5.73 0.69
C LEU A 16 -3.12 -5.34 -0.46
N GLU A 17 -1.83 -5.21 -0.18
CA GLU A 17 -0.81 -4.81 -1.15
C GLU A 17 0.46 -5.63 -0.89
N PRO A 18 0.72 -6.71 -1.64
CA PRO A 18 1.87 -7.57 -1.38
C PRO A 18 3.21 -6.82 -1.35
N MET A 19 3.37 -5.77 -2.18
CA MET A 19 4.64 -5.06 -2.34
C MET A 19 4.48 -3.53 -2.30
N LEU A 20 4.98 -2.92 -1.22
CA LEU A 20 5.06 -1.47 -1.10
C LEU A 20 6.41 -0.95 -1.62
N ALA A 21 6.56 -0.87 -2.94
CA ALA A 21 7.81 -0.50 -3.60
C ALA A 21 8.02 1.02 -3.73
N THR A 22 7.54 1.61 -4.84
CA THR A 22 7.67 3.05 -5.12
C THR A 22 6.62 3.90 -4.42
N GLY A 23 5.54 3.27 -3.94
CA GLY A 23 4.38 3.93 -3.36
C GLY A 23 3.38 4.49 -4.36
N SER A 24 3.64 4.45 -5.67
CA SER A 24 2.77 5.12 -6.66
C SER A 24 1.35 4.55 -6.69
N SER A 25 1.20 3.23 -6.80
CA SER A 25 -0.12 2.58 -6.90
C SER A 25 -0.93 2.73 -5.62
N ILE A 26 -0.29 2.53 -4.46
CA ILE A 26 -0.96 2.61 -3.16
C ILE A 26 -1.41 4.05 -2.85
N MET A 27 -0.65 5.07 -3.26
CA MET A 27 -1.06 6.47 -3.10
C MET A 27 -2.35 6.78 -3.89
N VAL A 28 -2.47 6.28 -5.12
CA VAL A 28 -3.71 6.42 -5.92
C VAL A 28 -4.87 5.71 -5.24
N ALA A 29 -4.65 4.50 -4.71
CA ALA A 29 -5.68 3.76 -3.99
C ALA A 29 -6.14 4.51 -2.73
N MET A 30 -5.20 5.02 -1.93
CA MET A 30 -5.50 5.80 -0.73
C MET A 30 -6.28 7.07 -1.06
N GLU A 31 -5.88 7.81 -2.10
CA GLU A 31 -6.59 9.01 -2.55
C GLU A 31 -8.04 8.69 -2.97
N GLU A 32 -8.26 7.59 -3.68
CA GLU A 32 -9.60 7.18 -4.08
C GLU A 32 -10.47 6.77 -2.89
N ILE A 33 -9.89 6.08 -1.89
CA ILE A 33 -10.61 5.68 -0.69
C ILE A 33 -10.97 6.90 0.17
N THR A 34 -10.04 7.85 0.35
CA THR A 34 -10.30 9.06 1.14
C THR A 34 -11.30 9.98 0.46
N LYS A 35 -11.25 10.13 -0.88
CA LYS A 35 -12.27 10.87 -1.66
C LYS A 35 -13.68 10.33 -1.44
N ARG A 36 -13.82 9.04 -1.16
CA ARG A 36 -15.10 8.36 -0.88
C ARG A 36 -15.48 8.39 0.60
N GLY A 37 -14.78 9.15 1.44
CA GLY A 37 -15.08 9.28 2.87
C GLY A 37 -14.42 8.25 3.77
N GLY A 38 -13.49 7.44 3.26
CA GLY A 38 -12.70 6.55 4.11
C GLY A 38 -11.76 7.35 5.01
N ASP A 39 -11.77 7.06 6.31
CA ASP A 39 -10.90 7.71 7.30
C ASP A 39 -9.55 6.98 7.41
N PRO A 40 -8.41 7.61 7.07
CA PRO A 40 -7.08 7.00 7.18
C PRO A 40 -6.75 6.45 8.56
N ALA A 41 -7.31 7.02 9.65
CA ALA A 41 -7.10 6.52 11.00
C ALA A 41 -7.76 5.14 11.25
N LEU A 42 -8.73 4.77 10.41
CA LEU A 42 -9.41 3.46 10.43
C LEU A 42 -8.91 2.52 9.33
N MET A 43 -7.91 2.93 8.56
CA MET A 43 -7.30 2.14 7.50
C MET A 43 -6.07 1.38 8.01
N ARG A 44 -5.86 0.19 7.45
CA ARG A 44 -4.65 -0.61 7.63
C ARG A 44 -4.18 -1.14 6.28
N ILE A 45 -2.91 -0.94 5.95
CA ILE A 45 -2.28 -1.63 4.81
C ILE A 45 -1.60 -2.89 5.34
N ILE A 46 -1.85 -4.02 4.68
CA ILE A 46 -1.17 -5.28 4.93
C ILE A 46 -0.31 -5.62 3.72
N SER A 47 1.00 -5.72 3.93
CA SER A 47 1.98 -6.09 2.91
C SER A 47 2.90 -7.21 3.33
N VAL A 48 3.56 -7.84 2.37
CA VAL A 48 4.62 -8.83 2.64
C VAL A 48 5.96 -8.12 2.75
N VAL A 49 6.28 -7.27 1.78
CA VAL A 49 7.54 -6.53 1.71
C VAL A 49 7.26 -5.05 1.42
N ALA A 50 8.01 -4.17 2.09
CA ALA A 50 7.97 -2.74 1.86
C ALA A 50 9.38 -2.18 1.66
N ALA A 51 9.47 -1.04 0.97
CA ALA A 51 10.70 -0.26 0.83
C ALA A 51 10.51 1.17 1.36
N PRO A 52 11.59 1.83 1.84
CA PRO A 52 11.54 3.20 2.37
C PRO A 52 10.81 4.23 1.50
N PRO A 53 10.96 4.24 0.15
CA PRO A 53 10.28 5.24 -0.68
C PRO A 53 8.76 5.23 -0.56
N ALA A 54 8.12 4.05 -0.49
CA ALA A 54 6.69 3.95 -0.30
C ALA A 54 6.27 4.41 1.11
N LEU A 55 7.00 3.96 2.13
CA LEU A 55 6.69 4.26 3.53
C LEU A 55 6.80 5.76 3.82
N GLN A 56 7.81 6.44 3.28
CA GLN A 56 7.99 7.88 3.44
C GLN A 56 6.84 8.68 2.80
N LYS A 57 6.44 8.31 1.58
CA LYS A 57 5.29 8.95 0.90
C LYS A 57 4.00 8.79 1.69
N LEU A 58 3.72 7.56 2.14
CA LEU A 58 2.52 7.27 2.92
C LEU A 58 2.54 7.99 4.28
N SER A 59 3.68 8.02 4.97
CA SER A 59 3.81 8.72 6.25
C SER A 59 3.60 10.23 6.12
N GLN A 60 4.05 10.84 5.02
CA GLN A 60 3.86 12.27 4.77
C GLN A 60 2.40 12.61 4.42
N ALA A 61 1.76 11.79 3.59
CA ALA A 61 0.42 12.06 3.10
C ALA A 61 -0.69 11.61 4.07
N TYR A 62 -0.47 10.52 4.81
CA TYR A 62 -1.45 9.88 5.68
C TYR A 62 -0.82 9.51 7.04
N PRO A 63 -0.49 10.50 7.89
CA PRO A 63 0.25 10.27 9.13
C PRO A 63 -0.49 9.41 10.18
N SER A 64 -1.81 9.24 10.05
CA SER A 64 -2.61 8.37 10.93
C SER A 64 -2.74 6.92 10.43
N LEU A 65 -2.17 6.60 9.26
CA LEU A 65 -2.26 5.28 8.65
C LEU A 65 -1.34 4.28 9.35
N ASN A 66 -1.86 3.08 9.61
CA ASN A 66 -1.05 1.96 10.08
C ASN A 66 -0.70 1.00 8.93
N ILE A 67 0.58 0.63 8.84
CA ILE A 67 1.10 -0.31 7.85
C ILE A 67 1.69 -1.51 8.59
N TYR A 68 1.25 -2.71 8.24
CA TYR A 68 1.80 -3.96 8.74
C TYR A 68 2.49 -4.66 7.58
N THR A 69 3.81 -4.86 7.72
CA THR A 69 4.62 -5.55 6.72
C THR A 69 5.47 -6.63 7.39
N ALA A 70 5.70 -7.76 6.73
CA ALA A 70 6.55 -8.82 7.27
C ALA A 70 8.04 -8.41 7.26
N ILE A 71 8.45 -7.66 6.25
CA ILE A 71 9.82 -7.16 6.10
C ILE A 71 9.85 -5.76 5.47
N ILE A 72 10.88 -4.98 5.84
CA ILE A 72 11.27 -3.74 5.19
C ILE A 72 12.66 -3.97 4.59
N ASP A 73 12.75 -3.92 3.27
CA ASP A 73 13.99 -4.10 2.52
C ASP A 73 14.68 -2.76 2.23
N GLU A 74 15.96 -2.82 1.84
CA GLU A 74 16.86 -1.67 1.78
C GLU A 74 16.36 -0.54 0.89
N GLY A 75 15.76 -0.88 -0.25
CA GLY A 75 15.33 0.12 -1.21
C GLY A 75 14.76 -0.46 -2.48
N ILE A 76 14.85 0.34 -3.54
CA ILE A 76 14.39 -0.02 -4.88
C ILE A 76 15.53 0.14 -5.89
N ASN A 77 15.56 -0.70 -6.92
CA ASN A 77 16.47 -0.52 -8.05
C ASN A 77 15.93 0.45 -9.11
N SER A 78 16.70 0.67 -10.17
CA SER A 78 16.34 1.56 -11.29
C SER A 78 15.08 1.16 -12.07
N LYS A 79 14.64 -0.09 -11.94
CA LYS A 79 13.40 -0.60 -12.54
C LYS A 79 12.20 -0.48 -11.58
N GLY A 80 12.40 -0.01 -10.35
CA GLY A 80 11.35 0.14 -9.34
C GLY A 80 11.03 -1.13 -8.55
N TYR A 81 11.83 -2.20 -8.70
CA TYR A 81 11.71 -3.40 -7.85
C TYR A 81 12.36 -3.18 -6.49
N ILE A 82 11.74 -3.73 -5.45
CA ILE A 82 12.34 -3.81 -4.12
C ILE A 82 13.56 -4.72 -4.16
N VAL A 83 14.63 -4.35 -3.45
CA VAL A 83 15.87 -5.13 -3.35
C VAL A 83 16.26 -5.30 -1.88
N PRO A 84 16.55 -6.53 -1.39
CA PRO A 84 16.61 -7.80 -2.14
C PRO A 84 15.28 -8.27 -2.72
N GLY A 85 14.15 -7.95 -2.06
CA GLY A 85 12.80 -8.13 -2.57
C GLY A 85 12.38 -9.58 -2.80
N LEU A 86 11.28 -9.73 -3.54
CA LEU A 86 10.71 -11.04 -3.87
C LEU A 86 10.47 -11.24 -5.38
N GLY A 87 10.98 -10.35 -6.23
CA GLY A 87 10.64 -10.30 -7.65
C GLY A 87 9.23 -9.75 -7.88
N ASP A 88 8.56 -10.15 -8.95
CA ASP A 88 7.17 -9.78 -9.19
C ASP A 88 6.22 -10.68 -8.40
N ALA A 89 5.44 -10.09 -7.48
CA ALA A 89 4.51 -10.85 -6.65
C ALA A 89 3.39 -11.50 -7.45
N GLY A 90 2.89 -10.80 -8.48
CA GLY A 90 1.77 -11.25 -9.30
C GLY A 90 2.18 -12.48 -10.11
N ASP A 91 3.25 -12.35 -10.89
CA ASP A 91 3.77 -13.42 -11.73
C ASP A 91 4.09 -14.68 -10.90
N ARG A 92 4.71 -14.50 -9.74
CA ARG A 92 5.03 -15.62 -8.85
C ARG A 92 3.80 -16.27 -8.20
N SER A 93 2.74 -15.49 -7.95
CA SER A 93 1.52 -16.00 -7.31
C SER A 93 0.57 -16.67 -8.32
N PHE A 94 0.54 -16.16 -9.55
CA PHE A 94 -0.39 -16.61 -10.58
C PHE A 94 0.26 -17.45 -11.68
N GLY A 95 1.59 -17.57 -11.70
CA GLY A 95 2.34 -18.37 -12.66
C GLY A 95 2.33 -17.79 -14.08
N THR A 96 2.38 -16.46 -14.20
CA THR A 96 2.49 -15.72 -15.47
C THR A 96 3.92 -15.30 -15.77
#